data_AF-A0A7Y5WU92-F1
#
_entry.id   AF-A0A7Y5WU92-F1
#
_cell.length_a   1.000
_cell.length_b   1.000
_cell.length_c   1.000
_cell.angle_alpha   90.00
_cell.angle_beta   90.00
_cell.angle_gamma   90.00
#
_symmetry.space_group_name_H-M   'P 1'
#
loop_
_entity.id
_entity.type
_entity.pdbx_description
1 polymer ?
#
loop_
_entity_poly.entity_id
_entity_poly.type
_entity_poly.pdbx_seq_one_letter_code
_entity_poly.pdbx_strand_id
1 'polypeptide(L)'
;MPALPEGPGMSRSRAVILAATVAVVAAACGGSSGSGGQTPPPSGGGGGGGGANPCTTALTASDTEAGSVGLVAGGQSGAVTDKKVLVDGSPRGRALEALWMHDAAAQQRRDAAASVRSQSEDAGARAITAPAPVAEDIGDIAILPDTGNLVLPANQLDIAGSGLRFTRSGPAAYTITKIDNTFRSTLGTRLTLNDDDSAQNDVRFAFPFYGTTQTTAFVNSDGNITFGEPDKASTERNVARLLTGPPRVSPFLADLDPSAGTGRVFVNAAADQYTVTWCGVRGFDTTQTVTAQATLLPDGTIEFKYETIQLGDAVVGLSPGQTGTFTTINLNVASPATGSGALGERFARSPSIDTVAIGRAFFQTHPDNYDQILIWTDQRLIRDAFAYELTVANEIRGLGVDIYDLSHDFGSGGRLRSVVVMDSIGKYPDDPNQKFLGENTAMSVIGQEVGHRWLAYMEFRDHTGARSDVLLGRDLAHWSFFFDSDASVMEGNDIEDLGGGQFRTIEAVKRYSRLDQYAMGLVPPSAVPSFFYVESPVSTKAREDAPQIGVTFSGTRREVLVDDVIAIHGARSPSSAESPKVHRQAFILLVSAGRSTDAGQVAKIDLFRRTWEGFFLEATEGRMTAITRLR
;
A
#
# COMPACT_ATOMS: atom_id res chain seq x y z
N MET A 1 -6.95 -25.53 -67.47
CA MET A 1 -8.36 -25.71 -67.85
C MET A 1 -8.79 -27.10 -67.42
N PRO A 2 -10.03 -27.35 -66.94
CA PRO A 2 -10.99 -26.57 -66.12
C PRO A 2 -11.28 -27.34 -64.77
N ALA A 3 -11.61 -26.74 -63.61
CA ALA A 3 -12.83 -26.08 -63.10
C ALA A 3 -13.36 -26.81 -61.82
N LEU A 4 -13.85 -25.99 -60.89
CA LEU A 4 -14.34 -26.14 -59.50
C LEU A 4 -15.57 -27.11 -59.32
N PRO A 5 -16.19 -27.36 -58.13
CA PRO A 5 -16.23 -26.54 -56.89
C PRO A 5 -16.46 -27.25 -55.50
N GLU A 6 -16.66 -26.39 -54.47
CA GLU A 6 -17.47 -26.52 -53.23
C GLU A 6 -16.93 -27.12 -51.90
N GLY A 7 -16.92 -26.27 -50.86
CA GLY A 7 -17.71 -26.50 -49.63
C GLY A 7 -17.03 -27.07 -48.36
N PRO A 8 -17.12 -26.41 -47.17
CA PRO A 8 -16.37 -26.78 -45.97
C PRO A 8 -17.14 -27.73 -45.01
N GLY A 9 -16.42 -28.66 -44.37
CA GLY A 9 -16.95 -29.60 -43.38
C GLY A 9 -16.46 -29.33 -41.96
N MET A 10 -17.40 -29.05 -41.06
CA MET A 10 -17.25 -29.07 -39.59
C MET A 10 -17.11 -30.50 -39.06
N SER A 11 -16.39 -30.67 -37.96
CA SER A 11 -16.63 -31.76 -36.99
C SER A 11 -16.26 -31.33 -35.57
N ARG A 12 -17.28 -31.18 -34.71
CA ARG A 12 -17.19 -31.24 -33.24
C ARG A 12 -18.34 -32.12 -32.76
N SER A 13 -18.03 -33.19 -32.03
CA SER A 13 -18.96 -34.01 -31.23
C SER A 13 -18.60 -33.76 -29.75
N ARG A 14 -19.46 -33.11 -28.93
CA ARG A 14 -20.55 -33.64 -28.06
C ARG A 14 -20.06 -34.69 -27.04
N ALA A 15 -20.43 -34.73 -25.75
CA ALA A 15 -21.33 -33.99 -24.84
C ALA A 15 -20.95 -34.40 -23.38
N VAL A 16 -21.38 -33.75 -22.29
CA VAL A 16 -22.58 -34.05 -21.43
C VAL A 16 -22.48 -33.08 -20.22
N ILE A 17 -23.37 -32.11 -19.96
CA ILE A 17 -24.72 -32.10 -19.32
C ILE A 17 -24.75 -32.41 -17.81
N LEU A 18 -25.12 -31.39 -17.00
CA LEU A 18 -26.26 -31.49 -16.06
C LEU A 18 -26.75 -30.08 -15.64
N ALA A 19 -28.00 -29.76 -15.94
CA ALA A 19 -28.78 -28.66 -15.36
C ALA A 19 -30.21 -29.18 -15.15
N ALA A 20 -30.79 -28.89 -13.99
CA ALA A 20 -32.16 -29.25 -13.66
C ALA A 20 -32.93 -28.01 -13.18
N THR A 21 -34.15 -27.87 -13.66
CA THR A 21 -35.14 -26.81 -13.36
C THR A 21 -36.46 -27.47 -12.96
N VAL A 22 -37.45 -26.63 -12.57
CA VAL A 22 -38.92 -26.86 -12.37
C VAL A 22 -39.30 -26.91 -10.87
N ALA A 23 -40.34 -26.26 -10.34
CA ALA A 23 -41.31 -25.21 -10.76
C ALA A 23 -42.10 -24.75 -9.51
N VAL A 24 -42.84 -23.63 -9.60
CA VAL A 24 -43.85 -23.21 -8.60
C VAL A 24 -45.21 -23.05 -9.28
N VAL A 25 -46.24 -23.61 -8.64
CA VAL A 25 -47.66 -23.61 -9.03
C VAL A 25 -48.41 -22.48 -8.31
N ALA A 26 -49.34 -21.84 -9.01
CA ALA A 26 -50.33 -20.90 -8.46
C ALA A 26 -51.69 -21.59 -8.27
N ALA A 27 -52.41 -21.21 -7.21
CA ALA A 27 -53.86 -21.38 -7.06
C ALA A 27 -54.43 -20.22 -6.22
N ALA A 28 -55.66 -19.81 -6.55
CA ALA A 28 -56.29 -18.53 -6.19
C ALA A 28 -57.52 -18.67 -5.26
N CYS A 29 -57.98 -17.49 -4.77
CA CYS A 29 -59.35 -17.07 -4.42
C CYS A 29 -59.83 -17.03 -2.95
N GLY A 30 -60.41 -15.85 -2.61
CA GLY A 30 -61.31 -15.53 -1.48
C GLY A 30 -60.66 -14.60 -0.44
N GLY A 31 -61.00 -13.33 -0.21
CA GLY A 31 -62.19 -12.53 -0.48
C GLY A 31 -62.85 -12.13 0.85
N SER A 32 -62.72 -10.86 1.30
CA SER A 32 -63.73 -10.12 2.08
C SER A 32 -63.23 -8.73 2.52
N SER A 33 -64.09 -7.75 2.31
CA SER A 33 -64.05 -6.33 2.66
C SER A 33 -64.32 -6.02 4.15
N GLY A 34 -63.80 -4.91 4.66
CA GLY A 34 -64.27 -4.31 5.92
C GLY A 34 -63.62 -2.95 6.23
N SER A 35 -64.36 -1.88 5.98
CA SER A 35 -64.08 -0.51 6.42
C SER A 35 -64.28 -0.33 7.92
N GLY A 36 -63.45 0.48 8.58
CA GLY A 36 -63.73 0.96 9.94
C GLY A 36 -62.62 1.83 10.47
N GLY A 37 -62.80 3.15 10.42
CA GLY A 37 -61.93 4.09 11.11
C GLY A 37 -62.14 4.01 12.62
N GLN A 38 -61.05 4.15 13.39
CA GLN A 38 -61.06 4.61 14.77
C GLN A 38 -59.67 5.11 15.14
N THR A 39 -59.60 6.40 15.47
CA THR A 39 -58.48 7.07 16.13
C THR A 39 -58.16 6.42 17.48
N PRO A 40 -56.88 6.24 17.84
CA PRO A 40 -56.49 6.01 19.24
C PRO A 40 -56.18 7.36 19.95
N PRO A 41 -56.44 7.46 21.26
CA PRO A 41 -56.23 8.67 22.06
C PRO A 41 -54.75 8.88 22.44
N PRO A 42 -54.35 10.08 22.91
CA PRO A 42 -52.98 10.34 23.31
C PRO A 42 -52.76 9.90 24.76
N SER A 43 -51.65 9.21 25.05
CA SER A 43 -50.83 9.44 26.25
C SER A 43 -49.70 8.41 26.40
N GLY A 44 -48.50 8.96 26.57
CA GLY A 44 -47.58 8.63 27.67
C GLY A 44 -47.25 7.17 27.95
N GLY A 45 -46.03 6.78 27.61
CA GLY A 45 -45.41 5.57 28.15
C GLY A 45 -43.94 5.53 27.78
N GLY A 46 -43.08 5.97 28.71
CA GLY A 46 -41.65 5.76 28.61
C GLY A 46 -41.34 4.27 28.53
N GLY A 47 -40.46 3.91 27.60
CA GLY A 47 -39.92 2.56 27.44
C GLY A 47 -38.58 2.68 26.73
N GLY A 48 -37.52 2.17 27.38
CA GLY A 48 -36.16 2.24 26.88
C GLY A 48 -36.03 1.65 25.48
N GLY A 49 -35.66 2.50 24.52
CA GLY A 49 -35.16 2.08 23.22
C GLY A 49 -33.66 2.25 23.22
N GLY A 50 -32.91 1.16 22.98
CA GLY A 50 -31.53 1.29 22.54
C GLY A 50 -31.52 2.24 21.34
N GLY A 51 -30.75 3.33 21.44
CA GLY A 51 -30.77 4.38 20.44
C GLY A 51 -30.45 3.82 19.06
N ALA A 52 -31.37 3.95 18.10
CA ALA A 52 -31.14 3.52 16.74
C ALA A 52 -29.92 4.24 16.16
N ASN A 53 -29.05 3.52 15.47
CA ASN A 53 -27.91 4.13 14.80
C ASN A 53 -28.39 5.16 13.78
N PRO A 54 -28.03 6.46 13.91
CA PRO A 54 -28.50 7.53 13.03
C PRO A 54 -28.09 7.33 11.55
N CYS A 55 -27.08 6.51 11.27
CA CYS A 55 -26.69 6.16 9.92
C CYS A 55 -27.77 5.38 9.16
N THR A 56 -28.61 4.59 9.85
CA THR A 56 -29.69 3.83 9.20
C THR A 56 -30.67 4.75 8.47
N THR A 57 -31.15 5.79 9.13
CA THR A 57 -32.01 6.81 8.53
C THR A 57 -31.25 7.63 7.49
N ALA A 58 -30.03 8.07 7.81
CA ALA A 58 -29.24 8.92 6.93
C ALA A 58 -28.91 8.28 5.56
N LEU A 59 -28.72 6.95 5.53
CA LEU A 59 -28.47 6.20 4.30
C LEU A 59 -29.72 6.04 3.41
N THR A 60 -30.93 6.21 3.99
CA THR A 60 -32.21 6.11 3.26
C THR A 60 -32.83 7.45 2.90
N ALA A 61 -32.35 8.55 3.49
CA ALA A 61 -32.84 9.89 3.21
C ALA A 61 -32.52 10.27 1.76
N SER A 62 -33.53 10.76 1.02
CA SER A 62 -33.32 11.27 -0.33
C SER A 62 -32.49 12.56 -0.31
N ASP A 63 -31.69 12.80 -1.35
CA ASP A 63 -30.87 14.02 -1.44
C ASP A 63 -31.71 15.32 -1.41
N THR A 64 -33.03 15.21 -1.61
CA THR A 64 -34.04 16.28 -1.49
C THR A 64 -34.42 16.67 -0.06
N GLU A 65 -34.25 15.82 0.97
CA GLU A 65 -34.57 16.17 2.37
C GLU A 65 -33.38 16.78 3.13
N ALA A 66 -32.19 16.80 2.54
CA ALA A 66 -30.99 17.43 3.11
C ALA A 66 -30.99 18.98 3.06
N GLY A 67 -32.06 19.60 2.53
CA GLY A 67 -32.20 21.05 2.32
C GLY A 67 -32.30 21.93 3.59
N SER A 68 -32.09 21.37 4.79
CA SER A 68 -32.03 22.15 6.05
C SER A 68 -30.63 22.20 6.67
N VAL A 69 -29.62 21.58 6.05
CA VAL A 69 -28.26 21.51 6.60
C VAL A 69 -27.26 22.00 5.56
N GLY A 70 -26.57 23.10 5.87
CA GLY A 70 -25.75 23.86 4.91
C GLY A 70 -24.71 23.01 4.21
N LEU A 71 -24.76 22.99 2.88
CA LEU A 71 -23.77 22.33 2.03
C LEU A 71 -22.46 23.14 2.03
N VAL A 72 -21.34 22.47 2.29
CA VAL A 72 -19.99 23.00 2.03
C VAL A 72 -19.45 22.29 0.79
N ALA A 73 -19.05 23.05 -0.22
CA ALA A 73 -18.59 22.51 -1.50
C ALA A 73 -17.14 21.97 -1.40
N GLY A 74 -16.97 20.65 -1.53
CA GLY A 74 -15.70 19.99 -1.87
C GLY A 74 -15.43 20.04 -3.37
N GLY A 75 -14.15 19.99 -3.76
CA GLY A 75 -13.64 20.25 -5.11
C GLY A 75 -14.01 19.19 -6.16
N GLN A 76 -13.58 19.40 -7.41
CA GLN A 76 -13.95 18.58 -8.58
C GLN A 76 -13.35 17.17 -8.56
N SER A 77 -14.07 16.19 -9.13
CA SER A 77 -13.64 14.79 -9.27
C SER A 77 -12.40 14.68 -10.15
N GLY A 78 -11.27 14.26 -9.57
CA GLY A 78 -10.04 13.91 -10.27
C GLY A 78 -10.13 12.54 -10.95
N ALA A 79 -9.26 12.32 -11.93
CA ALA A 79 -9.08 11.03 -12.60
C ALA A 79 -8.72 9.90 -11.60
N VAL A 80 -8.96 8.64 -11.99
CA VAL A 80 -8.50 7.46 -11.25
C VAL A 80 -7.00 7.63 -11.00
N THR A 81 -6.63 7.88 -9.75
CA THR A 81 -5.24 8.16 -9.36
C THR A 81 -4.65 6.86 -8.84
N ASP A 82 -3.45 6.48 -9.28
CA ASP A 82 -2.76 5.31 -8.71
C ASP A 82 -2.40 5.61 -7.25
N LYS A 83 -2.90 4.80 -6.31
CA LYS A 83 -2.82 5.07 -4.86
C LYS A 83 -1.60 4.43 -4.20
N LYS A 84 -0.73 3.80 -4.99
CA LYS A 84 0.52 3.16 -4.53
C LYS A 84 1.75 4.06 -4.69
N VAL A 85 1.52 5.36 -4.93
CA VAL A 85 2.57 6.39 -4.88
C VAL A 85 3.26 6.37 -3.51
N LEU A 86 4.56 6.61 -3.52
CA LEU A 86 5.38 6.68 -2.32
C LEU A 86 4.87 7.74 -1.33
N VAL A 87 4.73 7.35 -0.06
CA VAL A 87 4.43 8.30 1.03
C VAL A 87 5.53 9.37 1.04
N ASP A 88 5.12 10.65 1.00
CA ASP A 88 6.00 11.82 0.90
C ASP A 88 7.00 11.83 -0.28
N GLY A 89 6.76 10.99 -1.31
CA GLY A 89 7.65 10.83 -2.46
C GLY A 89 8.93 10.04 -2.15
N SER A 90 9.07 9.50 -0.93
CA SER A 90 10.27 8.82 -0.46
C SER A 90 10.03 7.33 -0.23
N PRO A 91 10.93 6.44 -0.70
CA PRO A 91 10.84 5.01 -0.41
C PRO A 91 11.02 4.69 1.08
N ARG A 92 11.57 5.62 1.88
CA ARG A 92 11.81 5.42 3.33
C ARG A 92 10.54 5.09 4.11
N GLY A 93 9.39 5.60 3.67
CA GLY A 93 8.10 5.36 4.34
C GLY A 93 7.78 3.87 4.45
N ARG A 94 8.02 3.10 3.39
CA ARG A 94 7.80 1.64 3.38
C ARG A 94 8.75 0.91 4.32
N ALA A 95 10.01 1.36 4.43
CA ALA A 95 10.99 0.73 5.33
C ALA A 95 10.62 0.95 6.80
N LEU A 96 10.16 2.16 7.14
CA LEU A 96 9.63 2.47 8.46
C LEU A 96 8.35 1.67 8.77
N GLU A 97 7.47 1.47 7.79
CA GLU A 97 6.31 0.59 7.97
C GLU A 97 6.72 -0.85 8.28
N ALA A 98 7.71 -1.39 7.55
CA ALA A 98 8.22 -2.74 7.78
C ALA A 98 8.79 -2.91 9.20
N LEU A 99 9.58 -1.93 9.68
CA LEU A 99 10.10 -1.91 11.05
C LEU A 99 8.98 -1.90 12.09
N TRP A 100 7.99 -1.03 11.88
CA TRP A 100 6.86 -0.95 12.79
C TRP A 100 6.06 -2.27 12.82
N MET A 101 5.76 -2.86 11.65
CA MET A 101 5.05 -4.15 11.57
C MET A 101 5.80 -5.24 12.33
N HIS A 102 7.12 -5.28 12.16
CA HIS A 102 7.99 -6.22 12.86
C HIS A 102 7.91 -6.06 14.38
N ASP A 103 8.06 -4.83 14.87
CA ASP A 103 8.06 -4.55 16.31
C ASP A 103 6.70 -4.85 16.95
N ALA A 104 5.61 -4.52 16.27
CA ALA A 104 4.25 -4.86 16.68
C ALA A 104 4.07 -6.37 16.82
N ALA A 105 4.47 -7.14 15.81
CA ALA A 105 4.38 -8.60 15.85
C ALA A 105 5.32 -9.21 16.90
N ALA A 106 6.51 -8.65 17.09
CA ALA A 106 7.45 -9.09 18.11
C ALA A 106 6.89 -8.86 19.53
N GLN A 107 6.21 -7.74 19.75
CA GLN A 107 5.53 -7.46 21.01
C GLN A 107 4.38 -8.44 21.27
N GLN A 108 3.51 -8.65 20.28
CA GLN A 108 2.42 -9.63 20.39
C GLN A 108 2.93 -11.04 20.73
N ARG A 109 4.02 -11.49 20.10
CA ARG A 109 4.66 -12.78 20.42
C ARG A 109 5.20 -12.84 21.86
N ARG A 110 5.82 -11.76 22.36
CA ARG A 110 6.30 -11.68 23.74
C ARG A 110 5.14 -11.80 24.74
N ASP A 111 4.04 -11.10 24.47
CA ASP A 111 2.86 -11.09 25.33
C ASP A 111 2.17 -12.47 25.34
N ALA A 112 2.05 -13.12 24.17
CA ALA A 112 1.55 -14.48 24.06
C ALA A 112 2.45 -15.51 24.78
N ALA A 113 3.78 -15.37 24.68
CA ALA A 113 4.70 -16.26 25.40
C ALA A 113 4.66 -16.04 26.92
N ALA A 114 4.43 -14.80 27.37
CA ALA A 114 4.24 -14.49 28.78
C ALA A 114 2.94 -15.11 29.33
N SER A 115 1.84 -15.04 28.56
CA SER A 115 0.55 -15.65 28.97
C SER A 115 0.59 -17.18 28.99
N VAL A 116 1.29 -17.82 28.04
CA VAL A 116 1.49 -19.28 28.07
C VAL A 116 2.37 -19.70 29.25
N ARG A 117 3.40 -18.92 29.60
CA ARG A 117 4.23 -19.19 30.78
C ARG A 117 3.43 -19.09 32.08
N SER A 118 2.64 -18.04 32.25
CA SER A 118 1.78 -17.94 33.44
C SER A 118 0.74 -19.06 33.53
N GLN A 119 0.23 -19.57 32.41
CA GLN A 119 -0.71 -20.70 32.38
C GLN A 119 -0.04 -22.08 32.57
N SER A 120 1.21 -22.24 32.13
CA SER A 120 1.96 -23.50 32.26
C SER A 120 2.69 -23.66 33.59
N GLU A 121 2.95 -22.56 34.32
CA GLU A 121 3.34 -22.63 35.73
C GLU A 121 2.22 -23.24 36.60
N ASP A 122 0.95 -23.12 36.19
CA ASP A 122 -0.21 -23.77 36.83
C ASP A 122 -0.46 -25.21 36.34
N ALA A 123 0.09 -25.60 35.19
CA ALA A 123 -0.13 -26.90 34.57
C ALA A 123 1.20 -27.51 34.11
N GLY A 124 1.86 -28.27 34.99
CA GLY A 124 3.21 -28.83 34.82
C GLY A 124 3.40 -29.77 33.61
N ALA A 125 3.38 -29.22 32.40
CA ALA A 125 3.54 -29.94 31.14
C ALA A 125 4.97 -29.77 30.58
N ARG A 126 5.64 -30.91 30.31
CA ARG A 126 6.91 -30.96 29.57
C ARG A 126 6.61 -31.00 28.07
N ALA A 127 7.02 -29.97 27.34
CA ALA A 127 6.98 -29.95 25.89
C ALA A 127 8.10 -30.85 25.31
N ILE A 128 7.72 -31.80 24.44
CA ILE A 128 8.65 -32.53 23.60
C ILE A 128 8.89 -31.64 22.37
N THR A 129 10.00 -30.91 22.34
CA THR A 129 10.38 -30.09 21.18
C THR A 129 11.17 -30.94 20.20
N ALA A 130 10.61 -31.19 19.02
CA ALA A 130 11.42 -31.49 17.85
C ALA A 130 12.41 -30.32 17.63
N PRO A 131 13.65 -30.55 17.16
CA PRO A 131 14.56 -29.46 16.86
C PRO A 131 13.91 -28.51 15.87
N ALA A 132 13.96 -27.21 16.17
CA ALA A 132 13.46 -26.19 15.24
C ALA A 132 14.20 -26.34 13.89
N PRO A 133 13.51 -26.19 12.76
CA PRO A 133 14.17 -26.08 11.46
C PRO A 133 15.25 -24.99 11.53
N VAL A 134 16.49 -25.34 11.17
CA VAL A 134 17.61 -24.40 11.16
C VAL A 134 17.76 -23.87 9.74
N ALA A 135 18.07 -22.58 9.60
CA ALA A 135 18.47 -22.02 8.32
C ALA A 135 19.60 -22.85 7.71
N GLU A 136 19.48 -23.18 6.43
CA GLU A 136 20.49 -23.95 5.70
C GLU A 136 20.70 -23.37 4.31
N ASP A 137 21.87 -23.63 3.73
CA ASP A 137 22.15 -23.28 2.34
C ASP A 137 21.98 -24.52 1.46
N ILE A 138 21.20 -24.40 0.39
CA ILE A 138 21.18 -25.40 -0.69
C ILE A 138 21.87 -24.79 -1.91
N GLY A 139 23.13 -25.16 -2.11
CA GLY A 139 23.98 -24.50 -3.10
C GLY A 139 24.25 -23.04 -2.69
N ASP A 140 23.88 -22.10 -3.55
CA ASP A 140 23.98 -20.65 -3.30
C ASP A 140 22.60 -20.02 -2.96
N ILE A 141 21.62 -20.83 -2.54
CA ILE A 141 20.31 -20.35 -2.08
C ILE A 141 20.20 -20.52 -0.58
N ALA A 142 19.92 -19.42 0.11
CA ALA A 142 19.69 -19.43 1.56
C ALA A 142 18.24 -19.85 1.83
N ILE A 143 18.04 -20.94 2.55
CA ILE A 143 16.73 -21.47 2.92
C ILE A 143 16.41 -21.00 4.33
N LEU A 144 15.35 -20.21 4.47
CA LEU A 144 14.87 -19.71 5.75
C LEU A 144 13.51 -20.34 6.06
N PRO A 145 13.46 -21.38 6.91
CA PRO A 145 12.20 -21.92 7.36
C PRO A 145 11.55 -20.98 8.38
N ASP A 146 10.28 -20.65 8.16
CA ASP A 146 9.49 -19.88 9.12
C ASP A 146 9.13 -20.76 10.32
N THR A 147 9.57 -20.32 11.50
CA THR A 147 9.27 -20.96 12.79
C THR A 147 8.17 -20.22 13.57
N GLY A 148 7.42 -19.36 12.89
CA GLY A 148 6.35 -18.52 13.43
C GLY A 148 6.77 -17.06 13.66
N ASN A 149 7.83 -16.61 12.99
CA ASN A 149 8.43 -15.29 13.21
C ASN A 149 8.92 -14.59 11.94
N LEU A 150 8.90 -15.25 10.77
CA LEU A 150 9.32 -14.66 9.48
C LEU A 150 8.12 -14.21 8.62
N VAL A 151 6.92 -14.68 8.97
CA VAL A 151 5.65 -14.24 8.38
C VAL A 151 4.85 -13.53 9.47
N LEU A 152 4.40 -12.31 9.16
CA LEU A 152 3.48 -11.56 10.00
C LEU A 152 2.11 -12.26 9.94
N PRO A 153 1.50 -12.58 11.09
CA PRO A 153 0.15 -13.12 11.09
C PRO A 153 -0.85 -12.05 10.60
N ALA A 154 -1.99 -12.51 10.09
CA ALA A 154 -3.12 -11.61 9.92
C ALA A 154 -3.51 -11.02 11.29
N ASN A 155 -3.76 -9.71 11.34
CA ASN A 155 -4.35 -9.05 12.49
C ASN A 155 -5.78 -8.64 12.14
N GLN A 156 -6.72 -9.58 12.22
CA GLN A 156 -8.10 -9.32 11.80
C GLN A 156 -8.74 -8.23 12.66
N LEU A 157 -9.54 -7.39 12.03
CA LEU A 157 -10.27 -6.35 12.73
C LEU A 157 -11.28 -6.97 13.71
N ASP A 158 -11.05 -6.74 15.00
CA ASP A 158 -11.82 -7.30 16.11
C ASP A 158 -12.48 -6.24 17.00
N ILE A 159 -12.41 -4.97 16.59
CA ILE A 159 -13.04 -3.82 17.24
C ILE A 159 -14.42 -3.47 16.65
N ALA A 160 -14.91 -4.22 15.66
CA ALA A 160 -16.24 -4.03 15.10
C ALA A 160 -17.33 -4.19 16.18
N GLY A 161 -18.35 -3.33 16.15
CA GLY A 161 -19.40 -3.32 17.17
C GLY A 161 -18.94 -2.89 18.56
N SER A 162 -17.78 -2.24 18.71
CA SER A 162 -17.27 -1.74 19.99
C SER A 162 -17.17 -0.21 20.04
N GLY A 163 -16.99 0.33 21.25
CA GLY A 163 -16.59 1.71 21.46
C GLY A 163 -15.27 1.80 22.21
N LEU A 164 -14.44 2.78 21.87
CA LEU A 164 -13.15 3.06 22.50
C LEU A 164 -13.12 4.50 22.99
N ARG A 165 -12.54 4.75 24.16
CA ARG A 165 -12.27 6.08 24.69
C ARG A 165 -10.80 6.24 25.02
N PHE A 166 -10.19 7.29 24.47
CA PHE A 166 -8.83 7.74 24.71
C PHE A 166 -8.90 8.96 25.63
N THR A 167 -8.57 8.78 26.91
CA THR A 167 -8.51 9.87 27.89
C THR A 167 -7.07 10.28 28.09
N ARG A 168 -6.79 11.58 28.07
CA ARG A 168 -5.42 12.10 28.27
C ARG A 168 -4.90 11.68 29.65
N SER A 169 -3.73 11.04 29.67
CA SER A 169 -2.97 10.71 30.87
C SER A 169 -1.69 11.54 31.00
N GLY A 170 -1.37 12.35 29.98
CA GLY A 170 -0.26 13.31 29.95
C GLY A 170 -0.31 14.24 28.73
N PRO A 171 0.71 15.09 28.51
CA PRO A 171 0.77 15.99 27.35
C PRO A 171 0.73 15.27 25.99
N ALA A 172 1.33 14.08 25.93
CA ALA A 172 1.42 13.24 24.74
C ALA A 172 1.08 11.78 25.05
N ALA A 173 0.23 11.53 26.06
CA ALA A 173 -0.12 10.19 26.51
C ALA A 173 -1.63 10.03 26.70
N TYR A 174 -2.14 8.85 26.36
CA TYR A 174 -3.55 8.51 26.44
C TYR A 174 -3.74 7.15 27.11
N THR A 175 -4.81 7.04 27.90
CA THR A 175 -5.35 5.80 28.42
C THR A 175 -6.59 5.41 27.60
N ILE A 176 -6.57 4.20 27.06
CA ILE A 176 -7.57 3.61 26.19
C ILE A 176 -8.46 2.70 27.02
N THR A 177 -9.77 2.87 26.92
CA THR A 177 -10.77 2.05 27.62
C THR A 177 -11.90 1.67 26.68
N LYS A 178 -12.51 0.50 26.90
CA LYS A 178 -13.70 0.08 26.17
C LYS A 178 -14.93 0.80 26.73
N ILE A 179 -15.74 1.35 25.83
CA ILE A 179 -17.02 2.01 26.14
C ILE A 179 -18.14 1.39 25.29
N ASP A 180 -19.39 1.81 25.51
CA ASP A 180 -20.48 1.42 24.63
C ASP A 180 -20.30 1.95 23.20
N ASN A 181 -20.83 1.21 22.24
CA ASN A 181 -20.77 1.55 20.82
C ASN A 181 -21.93 2.45 20.35
N THR A 182 -22.70 3.07 21.26
CA THR A 182 -23.91 3.83 20.90
C THR A 182 -23.56 5.13 20.18
N PHE A 183 -23.88 5.24 18.90
CA PHE A 183 -23.62 6.45 18.13
C PHE A 183 -24.38 7.65 18.72
N ARG A 184 -23.74 8.82 18.75
CA ARG A 184 -24.42 10.09 19.03
C ARG A 184 -25.39 10.36 17.89
N SER A 185 -26.66 10.61 18.23
CA SER A 185 -27.77 10.71 17.27
C SER A 185 -27.73 11.95 16.38
N THR A 186 -27.19 13.06 16.87
CA THR A 186 -27.06 14.30 16.09
C THR A 186 -25.86 14.22 15.14
N LEU A 187 -26.14 13.95 13.86
CA LEU A 187 -25.12 13.86 12.81
C LEU A 187 -24.53 15.22 12.42
N GLY A 188 -25.33 16.28 12.47
CA GLY A 188 -24.92 17.62 12.05
C GLY A 188 -24.91 17.78 10.53
N THR A 189 -23.94 18.54 10.03
CA THR A 189 -23.82 18.93 8.63
C THR A 189 -23.25 17.83 7.76
N ARG A 190 -23.89 17.54 6.63
CA ARG A 190 -23.35 16.63 5.62
C ARG A 190 -22.18 17.29 4.90
N LEU A 191 -21.07 16.56 4.79
CA LEU A 191 -19.93 16.94 3.96
C LEU A 191 -20.03 16.26 2.60
N THR A 192 -19.74 17.01 1.55
CA THR A 192 -19.55 16.46 0.20
C THR A 192 -18.05 16.32 -0.01
N LEU A 193 -17.57 15.08 0.09
CA LEU A 193 -16.17 14.70 -0.11
C LEU A 193 -16.10 13.80 -1.34
N ASN A 194 -15.08 13.98 -2.15
CA ASN A 194 -14.67 12.97 -3.13
C ASN A 194 -13.69 11.99 -2.50
N ASP A 195 -13.18 11.11 -3.35
CA ASP A 195 -12.01 10.31 -3.06
C ASP A 195 -10.79 11.16 -2.66
N ASP A 196 -10.05 10.73 -1.64
CA ASP A 196 -8.87 11.38 -1.06
C ASP A 196 -9.07 12.87 -0.63
N ASP A 197 -10.31 13.31 -0.41
CA ASP A 197 -10.65 14.72 -0.17
C ASP A 197 -10.76 15.08 1.32
N SER A 198 -10.56 16.35 1.63
CA SER A 198 -10.62 16.91 2.98
C SER A 198 -11.42 18.21 3.04
N ALA A 199 -12.32 18.31 4.01
CA ALA A 199 -13.10 19.52 4.30
C ALA A 199 -12.75 20.12 5.66
N GLN A 200 -12.37 21.40 5.65
CA GLN A 200 -12.10 22.16 6.88
C GLN A 200 -13.39 22.53 7.60
N ASN A 201 -13.43 22.34 8.92
CA ASN A 201 -14.54 22.71 9.78
C ASN A 201 -14.02 23.23 11.13
N ASP A 202 -14.75 24.16 11.74
CA ASP A 202 -14.36 24.74 13.03
C ASP A 202 -14.62 23.76 14.19
N VAL A 203 -13.67 23.70 15.12
CA VAL A 203 -13.84 23.09 16.44
C VAL A 203 -14.22 24.21 17.40
N ARG A 204 -15.47 24.21 17.89
CA ARG A 204 -16.05 25.35 18.65
C ARG A 204 -15.61 25.44 20.11
N PHE A 205 -14.48 24.81 20.43
CA PHE A 205 -13.81 24.84 21.73
C PHE A 205 -12.31 24.63 21.51
N ALA A 206 -11.51 25.00 22.50
CA ALA A 206 -10.07 24.79 22.50
C ALA A 206 -9.74 23.30 22.74
N PHE A 207 -9.60 22.50 21.69
CA PHE A 207 -9.31 21.07 21.81
C PHE A 207 -7.80 20.83 22.06
N PRO A 208 -7.38 20.29 23.21
CA PRO A 208 -5.96 20.03 23.45
C PRO A 208 -5.54 18.70 22.81
N PHE A 209 -4.58 18.75 21.88
CA PHE A 209 -4.06 17.58 21.17
C PHE A 209 -2.53 17.66 21.05
N TYR A 210 -1.82 16.69 21.63
CA TYR A 210 -0.35 16.60 21.66
C TYR A 210 0.38 17.92 21.99
N GLY A 211 -0.11 18.65 22.99
CA GLY A 211 0.50 19.90 23.45
C GLY A 211 0.13 21.14 22.63
N THR A 212 -0.68 21.00 21.58
CA THR A 212 -1.22 22.11 20.78
C THR A 212 -2.73 22.23 20.96
N THR A 213 -3.21 23.46 21.08
CA THR A 213 -4.66 23.73 21.07
C THR A 213 -5.15 23.84 19.63
N GLN A 214 -6.13 23.02 19.29
CA GLN A 214 -6.76 22.97 17.97
C GLN A 214 -8.13 23.65 18.02
N THR A 215 -8.38 24.55 17.07
CA THR A 215 -9.67 25.24 16.89
C THR A 215 -10.27 25.00 15.51
N THR A 216 -9.54 24.31 14.65
CA THR A 216 -9.96 23.89 13.31
C THR A 216 -9.56 22.44 13.13
N ALA A 217 -10.33 21.72 12.32
CA ALA A 217 -10.06 20.34 11.96
C ALA A 217 -10.39 20.11 10.48
N PHE A 218 -9.67 19.20 9.85
CA PHE A 218 -9.96 18.74 8.50
C PHE A 218 -10.53 17.33 8.57
N VAL A 219 -11.77 17.18 8.11
CA VAL A 219 -12.43 15.87 8.01
C VAL A 219 -12.10 15.28 6.65
N ASN A 220 -11.49 14.10 6.64
CA ASN A 220 -11.04 13.43 5.43
C ASN A 220 -11.94 12.23 5.06
N SER A 221 -12.02 11.92 3.77
CA SER A 221 -12.74 10.76 3.23
C SER A 221 -12.28 9.44 3.86
N ASP A 222 -10.98 9.28 4.08
CA ASP A 222 -10.29 8.06 4.53
C ASP A 222 -10.33 7.87 6.05
N GLY A 223 -11.47 8.19 6.67
CA GLY A 223 -11.74 7.86 8.06
C GLY A 223 -10.75 8.47 9.07
N ASN A 224 -10.29 9.70 8.82
CA ASN A 224 -9.43 10.44 9.74
C ASN A 224 -9.79 11.93 9.85
N ILE A 225 -9.33 12.54 10.95
CA ILE A 225 -9.43 13.97 11.24
C ILE A 225 -8.01 14.49 11.46
N THR A 226 -7.58 15.45 10.66
CA THR A 226 -6.25 16.07 10.80
C THR A 226 -6.33 17.50 11.34
N PHE A 227 -5.20 17.99 11.85
CA PHE A 227 -5.06 19.33 12.41
C PHE A 227 -3.90 20.08 11.77
N GLY A 228 -4.03 21.40 11.64
CA GLY A 228 -3.04 22.29 11.01
C GLY A 228 -3.04 22.24 9.48
N GLU A 229 -3.12 21.04 8.90
CA GLU A 229 -3.10 20.80 7.45
C GLU A 229 -4.09 19.67 7.07
N PRO A 230 -4.77 19.74 5.91
CA PRO A 230 -5.61 18.65 5.42
C PRO A 230 -4.77 17.43 4.99
N ASP A 231 -5.31 16.22 5.15
CA ASP A 231 -4.79 15.05 4.43
C ASP A 231 -5.40 15.00 3.02
N LYS A 232 -4.57 15.04 1.99
CA LYS A 232 -5.00 14.96 0.57
C LYS A 232 -4.14 14.01 -0.26
N ALA A 233 -3.32 13.19 0.42
CA ALA A 233 -2.38 12.34 -0.28
C ALA A 233 -3.10 11.12 -0.87
N SER A 234 -2.87 10.82 -2.14
CA SER A 234 -3.28 9.57 -2.79
C SER A 234 -2.20 8.50 -2.62
N THR A 235 -1.82 8.23 -1.38
CA THR A 235 -0.76 7.26 -1.02
C THR A 235 -1.32 6.17 -0.10
N GLU A 236 -0.58 5.08 0.10
CA GLU A 236 -1.02 3.96 0.94
C GLU A 236 -1.47 4.41 2.36
N ARG A 237 -2.57 3.83 2.86
CA ARG A 237 -3.13 4.11 4.19
C ARG A 237 -2.48 3.19 5.22
N ASN A 238 -1.23 3.49 5.55
CA ASN A 238 -0.40 2.69 6.44
C ASN A 238 0.05 3.47 7.68
N VAL A 239 0.80 2.78 8.56
CA VAL A 239 1.33 3.40 9.77
C VAL A 239 2.34 4.50 9.44
N ALA A 240 3.15 4.35 8.38
CA ALA A 240 4.06 5.41 7.96
C ALA A 240 3.33 6.72 7.66
N ARG A 241 2.23 6.69 6.90
CA ARG A 241 1.37 7.86 6.64
C ARG A 241 0.74 8.44 7.91
N LEU A 242 0.32 7.59 8.85
CA LEU A 242 -0.14 8.02 10.17
C LEU A 242 0.94 8.80 10.94
N LEU A 243 2.21 8.40 10.80
CA LEU A 243 3.34 8.97 11.54
C LEU A 243 3.97 10.20 10.91
N THR A 244 4.11 10.22 9.58
CA THR A 244 4.85 11.29 8.87
C THR A 244 3.96 12.45 8.44
N GLY A 245 2.64 12.24 8.32
CA GLY A 245 1.69 13.28 7.96
C GLY A 245 1.35 14.25 9.11
N PRO A 246 0.33 15.11 8.93
CA PRO A 246 -0.14 16.03 9.97
C PRO A 246 -0.65 15.30 11.23
N PRO A 247 -0.69 16.00 12.39
CA PRO A 247 -1.32 15.48 13.60
C PRO A 247 -2.74 15.00 13.30
N ARG A 248 -3.09 13.79 13.72
CA ARG A 248 -4.36 13.18 13.33
C ARG A 248 -4.99 12.25 14.35
N VAL A 249 -6.31 12.17 14.26
CA VAL A 249 -7.19 11.22 14.92
C VAL A 249 -7.77 10.31 13.85
N SER A 250 -7.42 9.03 13.89
CA SER A 250 -7.80 8.05 12.88
C SER A 250 -8.67 6.95 13.50
N PRO A 251 -10.01 7.12 13.55
CA PRO A 251 -10.88 6.00 13.92
C PRO A 251 -10.76 4.84 12.94
N PHE A 252 -10.46 5.13 11.67
CA PHE A 252 -10.31 4.12 10.63
C PHE A 252 -9.56 4.69 9.41
N LEU A 253 -8.22 4.80 9.48
CA LEU A 253 -7.42 5.21 8.33
C LEU A 253 -7.36 4.06 7.33
N ALA A 254 -8.17 4.16 6.27
CA ALA A 254 -8.29 3.20 5.19
C ALA A 254 -8.75 3.91 3.91
N ASP A 255 -8.54 3.29 2.76
CA ASP A 255 -8.87 3.87 1.46
C ASP A 255 -10.38 3.88 1.20
N LEU A 256 -11.03 5.04 1.38
CA LEU A 256 -12.49 5.17 1.35
C LEU A 256 -12.94 6.20 0.31
N ASP A 257 -13.98 5.85 -0.44
CA ASP A 257 -14.61 6.73 -1.42
C ASP A 257 -16.08 7.03 -1.04
N PRO A 258 -16.35 8.19 -0.41
CA PRO A 258 -17.71 8.61 -0.09
C PRO A 258 -18.51 9.09 -1.32
N SER A 259 -17.86 9.33 -2.46
CA SER A 259 -18.55 9.66 -3.71
C SER A 259 -19.10 8.40 -4.40
N ALA A 260 -18.53 7.23 -4.09
CA ALA A 260 -19.04 5.94 -4.54
C ALA A 260 -20.19 5.40 -3.67
N GLY A 261 -21.35 5.17 -4.30
CA GLY A 261 -22.50 4.53 -3.66
C GLY A 261 -23.34 5.46 -2.77
N THR A 262 -23.93 4.91 -1.72
CA THR A 262 -24.87 5.63 -0.83
C THR A 262 -24.21 6.15 0.44
N GLY A 263 -22.89 5.97 0.60
CA GLY A 263 -22.15 6.39 1.78
C GLY A 263 -22.23 7.91 2.00
N ARG A 264 -22.16 8.34 3.25
CA ARG A 264 -22.29 9.76 3.64
C ARG A 264 -21.35 10.08 4.80
N VAL A 265 -20.78 11.29 4.80
CA VAL A 265 -19.96 11.80 5.90
C VAL A 265 -20.64 13.02 6.52
N PHE A 266 -20.68 13.07 7.85
CA PHE A 266 -21.30 14.15 8.61
C PHE A 266 -20.38 14.72 9.67
N VAL A 267 -20.53 16.01 9.96
CA VAL A 267 -19.85 16.71 11.05
C VAL A 267 -20.84 17.48 11.92
N ASN A 268 -20.80 17.23 13.22
CA ASN A 268 -21.52 17.98 14.23
C ASN A 268 -20.53 18.75 15.11
N ALA A 269 -20.38 20.04 14.82
CA ALA A 269 -19.54 20.98 15.57
C ALA A 269 -20.38 21.73 16.62
N ALA A 270 -20.42 21.21 17.85
CA ALA A 270 -21.07 21.83 19.00
C ALA A 270 -20.03 22.46 19.94
N ALA A 271 -20.48 23.25 20.92
CA ALA A 271 -19.59 23.94 21.87
C ALA A 271 -18.94 22.99 22.89
N ASP A 272 -19.48 21.79 23.07
CA ASP A 272 -19.09 20.78 24.05
C ASP A 272 -18.65 19.45 23.42
N GLN A 273 -18.72 19.33 22.09
CA GLN A 273 -18.27 18.16 21.34
C GLN A 273 -18.06 18.48 19.86
N TYR A 274 -17.12 17.79 19.24
CA TYR A 274 -16.95 17.77 17.79
C TYR A 274 -17.04 16.33 17.31
N THR A 275 -18.09 15.99 16.55
CA THR A 275 -18.35 14.59 16.15
C THR A 275 -18.35 14.45 14.64
N VAL A 276 -17.60 13.48 14.14
CA VAL A 276 -17.58 13.11 12.73
C VAL A 276 -18.14 11.70 12.59
N THR A 277 -19.05 11.51 11.64
CA THR A 277 -19.67 10.20 11.38
C THR A 277 -19.52 9.84 9.91
N TRP A 278 -18.85 8.72 9.64
CA TRP A 278 -18.81 8.06 8.34
C TRP A 278 -19.89 6.98 8.35
N CYS A 279 -20.94 7.16 7.55
CA CYS A 279 -22.07 6.24 7.46
C CYS A 279 -22.00 5.44 6.16
N GLY A 280 -21.79 4.12 6.27
CA GLY A 280 -21.81 3.21 5.12
C GLY A 280 -20.90 3.62 3.96
N VAL A 281 -19.76 4.26 4.27
CA VAL A 281 -18.81 4.75 3.27
C VAL A 281 -18.11 3.56 2.64
N ARG A 282 -18.06 3.50 1.31
CA ARG A 282 -17.42 2.39 0.60
C ARG A 282 -15.91 2.53 0.64
N GLY A 283 -15.22 1.39 0.61
CA GLY A 283 -13.81 1.38 0.24
C GLY A 283 -13.65 1.75 -1.24
N PHE A 284 -12.52 2.37 -1.58
CA PHE A 284 -12.15 2.63 -2.97
C PHE A 284 -12.15 1.32 -3.78
N ASP A 285 -12.74 1.34 -4.99
CA ASP A 285 -12.88 0.19 -5.89
C ASP A 285 -13.50 -1.09 -5.28
N THR A 286 -14.27 -0.95 -4.19
CA THR A 286 -14.95 -2.06 -3.54
C THR A 286 -16.37 -1.69 -3.11
N THR A 287 -17.21 -2.71 -2.94
CA THR A 287 -18.57 -2.55 -2.39
C THR A 287 -18.61 -2.71 -0.87
N GLN A 288 -17.48 -3.07 -0.25
CA GLN A 288 -17.34 -3.17 1.20
C GLN A 288 -17.49 -1.79 1.85
N THR A 289 -18.22 -1.72 2.97
CA THR A 289 -18.52 -0.45 3.65
C THR A 289 -17.98 -0.37 5.08
N VAL A 290 -17.86 0.87 5.55
CA VAL A 290 -17.45 1.26 6.89
C VAL A 290 -18.48 2.24 7.48
N THR A 291 -18.90 1.95 8.70
CA THR A 291 -19.71 2.82 9.56
C THR A 291 -19.00 3.02 10.88
N ALA A 292 -18.48 4.23 11.09
CA ALA A 292 -17.72 4.61 12.26
C ALA A 292 -18.01 6.07 12.68
N GLN A 293 -17.83 6.38 13.96
CA GLN A 293 -17.98 7.72 14.50
C GLN A 293 -16.78 8.06 15.39
N ALA A 294 -16.24 9.26 15.24
CA ALA A 294 -15.25 9.84 16.14
C ALA A 294 -15.81 11.08 16.83
N THR A 295 -15.60 11.21 18.13
CA THR A 295 -15.95 12.41 18.91
C THR A 295 -14.73 12.95 19.64
N LEU A 296 -14.46 14.25 19.48
CA LEU A 296 -13.50 15.03 20.25
C LEU A 296 -14.24 15.80 21.34
N LEU A 297 -13.71 15.80 22.56
CA LEU A 297 -14.27 16.50 23.72
C LEU A 297 -13.34 17.62 24.24
N PRO A 298 -13.86 18.67 24.90
CA PRO A 298 -13.08 19.84 25.32
C PRO A 298 -11.89 19.56 26.25
N ASP A 299 -11.92 18.47 27.00
CA ASP A 299 -10.83 18.04 27.89
C ASP A 299 -9.68 17.34 27.15
N GLY A 300 -9.85 17.09 25.84
CA GLY A 300 -8.93 16.32 25.01
C GLY A 300 -9.25 14.83 24.94
N THR A 301 -10.37 14.39 25.53
CA THR A 301 -10.86 13.02 25.40
C THR A 301 -11.34 12.79 23.96
N ILE A 302 -11.04 11.59 23.44
CA ILE A 302 -11.42 11.16 22.09
C ILE A 302 -12.20 9.85 22.21
N GLU A 303 -13.31 9.72 21.48
CA GLU A 303 -14.14 8.52 21.46
C GLU A 303 -14.27 7.98 20.03
N PHE A 304 -14.08 6.68 19.84
CA PHE A 304 -14.38 5.98 18.59
C PHE A 304 -15.53 5.01 18.81
N LYS A 305 -16.45 4.93 17.86
CA LYS A 305 -17.57 4.00 17.88
C LYS A 305 -17.70 3.31 16.53
N TYR A 306 -17.86 1.99 16.56
CA TYR A 306 -17.88 1.15 15.38
C TYR A 306 -19.20 0.37 15.31
N GLU A 307 -19.73 0.24 14.10
CA GLU A 307 -20.82 -0.68 13.81
C GLU A 307 -20.38 -1.67 12.72
N THR A 308 -20.66 -1.35 11.46
CA THR A 308 -20.30 -2.19 10.31
C THR A 308 -18.91 -1.82 9.82
N ILE A 309 -17.96 -2.75 9.87
CA ILE A 309 -16.62 -2.58 9.28
C ILE A 309 -16.34 -3.81 8.42
N GLN A 310 -16.44 -3.64 7.09
CA GLN A 310 -16.24 -4.75 6.15
C GLN A 310 -14.86 -4.72 5.48
N LEU A 311 -14.17 -3.58 5.52
CA LEU A 311 -12.78 -3.49 5.07
C LEU A 311 -11.87 -4.27 6.01
N GLY A 312 -10.84 -4.90 5.43
CA GLY A 312 -9.98 -5.85 6.13
C GLY A 312 -8.68 -5.28 6.68
N ASP A 313 -8.25 -4.16 6.10
CA ASP A 313 -6.97 -3.52 6.38
C ASP A 313 -7.25 -2.06 6.75
N ALA A 314 -6.67 -1.61 7.87
CA ALA A 314 -6.82 -0.24 8.35
C ALA A 314 -5.80 0.07 9.45
N VAL A 315 -5.52 1.35 9.65
CA VAL A 315 -4.81 1.83 10.84
C VAL A 315 -5.77 2.62 11.72
N VAL A 316 -5.86 2.24 12.99
CA VAL A 316 -6.66 2.93 14.01
C VAL A 316 -5.73 3.49 15.05
N GLY A 317 -5.77 4.80 15.29
CA GLY A 317 -4.85 5.40 16.24
C GLY A 317 -4.86 6.92 16.30
N LEU A 318 -4.00 7.42 17.17
CA LEU A 318 -3.70 8.84 17.38
C LEU A 318 -2.25 9.09 17.01
N SER A 319 -1.96 10.23 16.39
CA SER A 319 -0.59 10.62 16.07
C SER A 319 -0.38 12.12 16.25
N PRO A 320 0.74 12.56 16.87
CA PRO A 320 1.17 13.95 16.84
C PRO A 320 1.60 14.40 15.45
N GLY A 321 1.72 13.49 14.48
CA GLY A 321 2.36 13.75 13.19
C GLY A 321 3.87 13.91 13.32
N GLN A 322 4.55 13.89 12.17
CA GLN A 322 6.00 14.10 12.04
C GLN A 322 6.85 13.38 13.11
N THR A 323 6.54 12.11 13.38
CA THR A 323 7.20 11.29 14.39
C THR A 323 7.73 9.99 13.80
N GLY A 324 8.74 9.40 14.45
CA GLY A 324 9.31 8.10 14.05
C GLY A 324 8.87 6.95 14.96
N THR A 325 8.09 7.22 16.02
CA THR A 325 7.75 6.23 17.04
C THR A 325 6.27 5.98 17.09
N PHE A 326 5.87 4.71 17.10
CA PHE A 326 4.48 4.28 17.27
C PHE A 326 4.37 3.25 18.39
N THR A 327 3.54 3.56 19.38
CA THR A 327 3.21 2.65 20.48
C THR A 327 2.06 1.75 20.05
N THR A 328 2.38 0.49 19.74
CA THR A 328 1.36 -0.52 19.42
C THR A 328 0.54 -0.86 20.64
N ILE A 329 -0.79 -0.78 20.51
CA ILE A 329 -1.77 -1.12 21.54
C ILE A 329 -2.78 -2.07 20.89
N ASN A 330 -3.02 -3.24 21.48
CA ASN A 330 -4.19 -4.04 21.11
C ASN A 330 -5.45 -3.28 21.56
N LEU A 331 -6.24 -2.81 20.60
CA LEU A 331 -7.41 -1.96 20.84
C LEU A 331 -8.64 -2.74 21.31
N ASN A 332 -8.66 -4.07 21.19
CA ASN A 332 -9.66 -4.91 21.82
C ASN A 332 -9.37 -5.11 23.32
N VAL A 333 -9.26 -3.98 24.03
CA VAL A 333 -8.86 -3.93 25.43
C VAL A 333 -9.93 -4.51 26.35
N ALA A 334 -9.55 -5.51 27.16
CA ALA A 334 -10.37 -5.99 28.28
C ALA A 334 -10.17 -5.15 29.56
N SER A 335 -9.10 -4.35 29.61
CA SER A 335 -8.74 -3.47 30.74
C SER A 335 -8.01 -2.23 30.21
N PRO A 336 -8.01 -1.10 30.94
CA PRO A 336 -7.38 0.12 30.46
C PRO A 336 -5.92 -0.09 30.03
N ALA A 337 -5.56 0.39 28.83
CA ALA A 337 -4.19 0.38 28.31
C ALA A 337 -3.67 1.82 28.20
N THR A 338 -2.39 2.08 28.45
CA THR A 338 -1.82 3.43 28.33
C THR A 338 -0.65 3.42 27.35
N GLY A 339 -0.61 4.44 26.49
CA GLY A 339 0.47 4.66 25.54
C GLY A 339 0.86 6.14 25.45
N SER A 340 2.04 6.41 24.92
CA SER A 340 2.55 7.77 24.68
C SER A 340 3.03 7.94 23.24
N GLY A 341 3.12 9.18 22.77
CA GLY A 341 3.43 9.48 21.37
C GLY A 341 2.31 9.04 20.45
N ALA A 342 2.62 8.73 19.18
CA ALA A 342 1.65 8.08 18.32
C ALA A 342 1.33 6.68 18.88
N LEU A 343 0.06 6.28 18.84
CA LEU A 343 -0.38 5.01 19.40
C LEU A 343 -1.61 4.46 18.69
N GLY A 344 -1.73 3.14 18.66
CA GLY A 344 -2.87 2.49 18.03
C GLY A 344 -2.58 1.06 17.57
N GLU A 345 -3.36 0.61 16.61
CA GLU A 345 -3.29 -0.72 16.02
C GLU A 345 -3.46 -0.66 14.51
N ARG A 346 -2.75 -1.51 13.79
CA ARG A 346 -3.04 -1.80 12.38
C ARG A 346 -3.73 -3.15 12.30
N PHE A 347 -4.83 -3.17 11.58
CA PHE A 347 -5.51 -4.38 11.19
C PHE A 347 -5.09 -4.78 9.79
N ALA A 348 -4.93 -6.08 9.59
CA ALA A 348 -4.59 -6.70 8.32
C ALA A 348 -5.35 -8.03 8.19
N ARG A 349 -6.13 -8.20 7.13
CA ARG A 349 -6.96 -9.40 6.90
C ARG A 349 -6.13 -10.64 6.60
N SER A 350 -4.93 -10.45 6.06
CA SER A 350 -4.10 -11.53 5.54
C SER A 350 -2.70 -11.50 6.16
N PRO A 351 -2.04 -12.66 6.27
CA PRO A 351 -0.62 -12.70 6.57
C PRO A 351 0.19 -11.97 5.50
N SER A 352 1.34 -11.43 5.90
CA SER A 352 2.30 -10.81 5.00
C SER A 352 3.72 -11.16 5.42
N ILE A 353 4.68 -10.92 4.53
CA ILE A 353 6.09 -11.17 4.82
C ILE A 353 6.64 -10.19 5.89
N ASP A 354 7.49 -10.68 6.81
CA ASP A 354 8.26 -9.84 7.75
C ASP A 354 9.69 -9.65 7.20
N THR A 355 9.90 -8.64 6.37
CA THR A 355 11.20 -8.39 5.72
C THR A 355 12.32 -8.09 6.72
N VAL A 356 11.99 -7.52 7.87
CA VAL A 356 12.93 -7.20 8.95
C VAL A 356 13.38 -8.48 9.65
N ALA A 357 12.44 -9.35 10.02
CA ALA A 357 12.75 -10.63 10.63
C ALA A 357 13.56 -11.53 9.69
N ILE A 358 13.24 -11.52 8.40
CA ILE A 358 13.98 -12.28 7.38
C ILE A 358 15.41 -11.76 7.23
N GLY A 359 15.60 -10.44 7.12
CA GLY A 359 16.94 -9.84 7.10
C GLY A 359 17.75 -10.24 8.34
N ARG A 360 17.15 -10.10 9.54
CA ARG A 360 17.79 -10.47 10.81
C ARG A 360 18.15 -11.95 10.85
N ALA A 361 17.27 -12.84 10.39
CA ALA A 361 17.52 -14.27 10.35
C ALA A 361 18.66 -14.63 9.36
N PHE A 362 18.71 -13.96 8.21
CA PHE A 362 19.77 -14.15 7.22
C PHE A 362 21.14 -13.74 7.79
N PHE A 363 21.27 -12.52 8.34
CA PHE A 363 22.54 -12.01 8.86
C PHE A 363 23.01 -12.66 10.18
N GLN A 364 22.19 -13.49 10.83
CA GLN A 364 22.65 -14.35 11.93
C GLN A 364 23.59 -15.46 11.45
N THR A 365 23.50 -15.89 10.20
CA THR A 365 24.22 -17.04 9.65
C THR A 365 25.14 -16.68 8.49
N HIS A 366 24.96 -15.50 7.89
CA HIS A 366 25.70 -15.02 6.73
C HIS A 366 26.53 -13.77 7.05
N PRO A 367 27.70 -13.58 6.40
CA PRO A 367 28.51 -12.39 6.61
C PRO A 367 27.81 -11.12 6.11
N ASP A 368 28.12 -9.97 6.72
CA ASP A 368 27.61 -8.66 6.31
C ASP A 368 28.36 -8.10 5.09
N ASN A 369 28.21 -8.75 3.94
CA ASN A 369 28.85 -8.33 2.69
C ASN A 369 27.87 -8.22 1.51
N TYR A 370 26.56 -8.16 1.78
CA TYR A 370 25.51 -8.09 0.77
C TYR A 370 24.95 -6.68 0.64
N ASP A 371 24.89 -6.18 -0.60
CA ASP A 371 24.26 -4.90 -0.91
C ASP A 371 22.73 -5.04 -0.97
N GLN A 372 22.23 -6.20 -1.41
CA GLN A 372 20.80 -6.51 -1.44
C GLN A 372 20.52 -7.97 -1.08
N ILE A 373 19.31 -8.24 -0.60
CA ILE A 373 18.78 -9.60 -0.46
C ILE A 373 17.48 -9.72 -1.26
N LEU A 374 17.35 -10.79 -2.04
CA LEU A 374 16.20 -11.08 -2.90
C LEU A 374 15.44 -12.27 -2.30
N ILE A 375 14.20 -12.02 -1.88
CA ILE A 375 13.38 -12.98 -1.16
C ILE A 375 12.30 -13.55 -2.07
N TRP A 376 12.33 -14.88 -2.18
CA TRP A 376 11.31 -15.72 -2.78
C TRP A 376 10.54 -16.45 -1.69
N THR A 377 9.28 -16.77 -1.94
CA THR A 377 8.42 -17.48 -1.00
C THR A 377 7.86 -18.75 -1.63
N ASP A 378 7.59 -19.76 -0.80
CA ASP A 378 7.01 -21.02 -1.24
C ASP A 378 5.50 -20.96 -1.51
N GLN A 379 4.86 -19.85 -1.12
CA GLN A 379 3.44 -19.52 -1.34
C GLN A 379 3.25 -18.02 -1.45
N ARG A 380 2.10 -17.58 -2.00
CA ARG A 380 1.80 -16.15 -2.15
C ARG A 380 1.58 -15.49 -0.79
N LEU A 381 2.42 -14.51 -0.44
CA LEU A 381 2.38 -13.73 0.79
C LEU A 381 2.21 -12.22 0.55
N ILE A 382 2.15 -11.78 -0.71
CA ILE A 382 1.86 -10.39 -1.07
C ILE A 382 0.62 -10.31 -1.98
N ARG A 383 -0.20 -9.28 -1.82
CA ARG A 383 -1.47 -9.12 -2.55
C ARG A 383 -1.48 -7.92 -3.49
N ASP A 384 -0.97 -6.79 -3.01
CA ASP A 384 -1.17 -5.49 -3.66
C ASP A 384 -0.03 -5.11 -4.63
N ALA A 385 0.99 -5.95 -4.72
CA ALA A 385 2.08 -5.85 -5.69
C ALA A 385 2.39 -7.22 -6.33
N PHE A 386 3.00 -7.20 -7.52
CA PHE A 386 3.48 -8.42 -8.15
C PHE A 386 4.81 -8.88 -7.52
N ALA A 387 5.73 -7.93 -7.39
CA ALA A 387 6.99 -7.92 -6.64
C ALA A 387 7.21 -6.47 -6.16
N TYR A 388 8.15 -6.24 -5.25
CA TYR A 388 8.55 -4.88 -4.86
C TYR A 388 9.97 -4.84 -4.30
N GLU A 389 10.55 -3.65 -4.28
CA GLU A 389 11.76 -3.32 -3.54
C GLU A 389 11.47 -2.44 -2.32
N LEU A 390 12.28 -2.66 -1.28
CA LEU A 390 12.34 -1.87 -0.07
C LEU A 390 13.75 -1.35 0.15
N THR A 391 13.99 -0.08 -0.20
CA THR A 391 15.23 0.61 0.15
C THR A 391 15.32 0.75 1.67
N VAL A 392 16.35 0.18 2.28
CA VAL A 392 16.59 0.24 3.74
C VAL A 392 17.65 1.28 4.10
N ALA A 393 18.54 1.60 3.17
CA ALA A 393 19.54 2.63 3.35
C ALA A 393 19.90 3.28 2.02
N ASN A 394 20.00 4.62 2.04
CA ASN A 394 20.47 5.40 0.91
C ASN A 394 21.48 6.46 1.36
N GLU A 395 22.70 6.35 0.84
CA GLU A 395 23.78 7.32 1.00
C GLU A 395 23.98 8.20 -0.24
N ILE A 396 23.26 7.93 -1.34
CA ILE A 396 23.49 8.54 -2.65
C ILE A 396 22.64 9.80 -2.78
N ARG A 397 23.29 10.92 -3.08
CA ARG A 397 22.63 12.19 -3.42
C ARG A 397 22.40 12.29 -4.92
N GLY A 398 21.44 13.13 -5.33
CA GLY A 398 21.13 13.36 -6.74
C GLY A 398 20.14 12.36 -7.36
N LEU A 399 19.52 11.49 -6.55
CA LEU A 399 18.53 10.52 -7.01
C LEU A 399 17.08 10.97 -6.82
N GLY A 400 16.84 12.10 -6.14
CA GLY A 400 15.49 12.47 -5.68
C GLY A 400 14.99 11.66 -4.48
N VAL A 401 15.89 10.96 -3.77
CA VAL A 401 15.59 10.11 -2.60
C VAL A 401 16.32 10.63 -1.37
N ASP A 402 15.66 10.54 -0.21
CA ASP A 402 16.24 10.94 1.07
C ASP A 402 17.51 10.16 1.44
N ILE A 403 18.36 10.79 2.25
CA ILE A 403 19.53 10.14 2.85
C ILE A 403 19.14 9.59 4.22
N TYR A 404 19.24 8.27 4.40
CA TYR A 404 18.91 7.58 5.64
C TYR A 404 19.56 6.19 5.69
N ASP A 405 19.62 5.58 6.88
CA ASP A 405 20.15 4.24 7.07
C ASP A 405 19.38 3.51 8.18
N LEU A 406 18.62 2.48 7.78
CA LEU A 406 17.91 1.54 8.65
C LEU A 406 18.51 0.12 8.55
N SER A 407 19.67 -0.04 7.90
CA SER A 407 20.24 -1.35 7.58
C SER A 407 20.56 -2.18 8.83
N HIS A 408 20.91 -1.52 9.94
CA HIS A 408 21.10 -2.16 11.24
C HIS A 408 19.82 -2.77 11.81
N ASP A 409 18.68 -2.12 11.60
CA ASP A 409 17.41 -2.65 12.07
C ASP A 409 17.02 -3.93 11.34
N PHE A 410 17.49 -4.13 10.10
CA PHE A 410 17.35 -5.36 9.32
C PHE A 410 18.44 -6.41 9.62
N GLY A 411 19.29 -6.17 10.63
CA GLY A 411 20.33 -7.10 11.09
C GLY A 411 21.67 -6.99 10.37
N SER A 412 21.82 -6.09 9.40
CA SER A 412 23.11 -5.85 8.74
C SER A 412 24.03 -5.00 9.63
N GLY A 413 25.33 -5.05 9.39
CA GLY A 413 26.35 -4.23 10.04
C GLY A 413 26.57 -2.87 9.37
N GLY A 414 25.70 -2.50 8.42
CA GLY A 414 25.77 -1.26 7.65
C GLY A 414 25.93 -1.46 6.15
N ARG A 415 25.99 -2.71 5.65
CA ARG A 415 26.19 -2.99 4.22
C ARG A 415 24.91 -3.08 3.41
N LEU A 416 23.83 -3.58 4.00
CA LEU A 416 22.56 -3.75 3.29
C LEU A 416 22.03 -2.40 2.80
N ARG A 417 21.55 -2.35 1.55
CA ARG A 417 20.93 -1.17 0.94
C ARG A 417 19.47 -1.37 0.61
N SER A 418 19.09 -2.57 0.17
CA SER A 418 17.69 -2.88 -0.01
C SER A 418 17.31 -4.36 0.06
N VAL A 419 16.02 -4.58 0.28
CA VAL A 419 15.37 -5.89 0.32
C VAL A 419 14.42 -5.95 -0.87
N VAL A 420 14.60 -6.94 -1.73
CA VAL A 420 13.73 -7.19 -2.88
C VAL A 420 12.84 -8.38 -2.56
N VAL A 421 11.53 -8.23 -2.73
CA VAL A 421 10.54 -9.29 -2.50
C VAL A 421 9.92 -9.69 -3.83
N MET A 422 10.32 -10.86 -4.33
CA MET A 422 9.77 -11.46 -5.55
C MET A 422 8.49 -12.25 -5.28
N ASP A 423 8.21 -12.53 -4.00
CA ASP A 423 7.11 -13.36 -3.52
C ASP A 423 7.12 -14.77 -4.13
N SER A 424 5.95 -15.36 -4.44
CA SER A 424 5.88 -16.78 -4.70
C SER A 424 6.58 -17.15 -5.99
N ILE A 425 7.50 -18.10 -5.93
CA ILE A 425 8.18 -18.65 -7.11
C ILE A 425 7.20 -19.22 -8.15
N GLY A 426 6.00 -19.61 -7.72
CA GLY A 426 4.92 -20.07 -8.59
C GLY A 426 4.30 -18.99 -9.49
N LYS A 427 4.58 -17.70 -9.25
CA LYS A 427 4.11 -16.59 -10.12
C LYS A 427 4.84 -16.53 -11.46
N TYR A 428 6.02 -17.15 -11.57
CA TYR A 428 6.94 -16.95 -12.68
C TYR A 428 6.98 -18.21 -13.56
N PRO A 429 7.20 -18.07 -14.89
CA PRO A 429 7.42 -19.21 -15.78
C PRO A 429 8.70 -19.97 -15.43
N ASP A 430 8.85 -21.21 -15.91
CA ASP A 430 10.09 -21.99 -15.67
C ASP A 430 11.27 -21.46 -16.50
N ASP A 431 11.01 -20.95 -17.70
CA ASP A 431 12.00 -20.24 -18.50
C ASP A 431 12.13 -18.78 -18.00
N PRO A 432 13.30 -18.37 -17.48
CA PRO A 432 13.50 -17.02 -16.97
C PRO A 432 13.34 -15.91 -18.03
N ASN A 433 13.47 -16.25 -19.31
CA ASN A 433 13.39 -15.30 -20.43
C ASN A 433 12.02 -15.31 -21.13
N GLN A 434 11.08 -16.13 -20.67
CA GLN A 434 9.74 -16.15 -21.22
C GLN A 434 8.97 -14.88 -20.80
N LYS A 435 8.39 -14.19 -21.79
CA LYS A 435 7.45 -13.10 -21.53
C LYS A 435 6.16 -13.64 -20.90
N PHE A 436 5.73 -13.04 -19.79
CA PHE A 436 4.55 -13.53 -19.06
C PHE A 436 3.72 -12.42 -18.38
N LEU A 437 4.28 -11.22 -18.18
CA LEU A 437 3.59 -10.07 -17.58
C LEU A 437 3.69 -8.87 -18.53
N GLY A 438 2.91 -8.91 -19.61
CA GLY A 438 3.09 -8.00 -20.74
C GLY A 438 4.42 -8.28 -21.44
N GLU A 439 5.25 -7.25 -21.57
CA GLU A 439 6.59 -7.37 -22.16
C GLU A 439 7.63 -7.96 -21.20
N ASN A 440 7.29 -8.08 -19.91
CA ASN A 440 8.22 -8.52 -18.88
C ASN A 440 8.49 -10.03 -18.87
N THR A 441 9.74 -10.37 -18.58
CA THR A 441 10.27 -11.70 -18.26
C THR A 441 10.61 -11.79 -16.77
N ALA A 442 10.97 -12.97 -16.25
CA ALA A 442 11.41 -13.05 -14.86
C ALA A 442 12.67 -12.19 -14.62
N MET A 443 13.58 -12.14 -15.59
CA MET A 443 14.81 -11.35 -15.49
C MET A 443 14.55 -9.85 -15.52
N SER A 444 13.62 -9.38 -16.36
CA SER A 444 13.29 -7.95 -16.38
C SER A 444 12.55 -7.51 -15.13
N VAL A 445 11.71 -8.38 -14.51
CA VAL A 445 11.11 -8.09 -13.20
C VAL A 445 12.19 -8.00 -12.11
N ILE A 446 13.14 -8.95 -12.04
CA ILE A 446 14.27 -8.82 -11.09
C ILE A 446 15.06 -7.53 -11.39
N GLY A 447 15.25 -7.18 -12.66
CA GLY A 447 15.88 -5.94 -13.10
C GLY A 447 15.18 -4.68 -12.61
N GLN A 448 13.86 -4.65 -12.73
CA GLN A 448 13.02 -3.58 -12.21
C GLN A 448 13.19 -3.44 -10.70
N GLU A 449 12.99 -4.53 -9.95
CA GLU A 449 13.03 -4.48 -8.49
C GLU A 449 14.44 -4.17 -7.95
N VAL A 450 15.49 -4.75 -8.54
CA VAL A 450 16.88 -4.40 -8.19
C VAL A 450 17.17 -2.94 -8.55
N GLY A 451 16.65 -2.46 -9.68
CA GLY A 451 16.81 -1.11 -10.18
C GLY A 451 16.17 -0.06 -9.26
N HIS A 452 15.14 -0.41 -8.50
CA HIS A 452 14.50 0.49 -7.54
C HIS A 452 15.42 1.03 -6.46
N ARG A 453 16.57 0.38 -6.21
CA ARG A 453 17.63 0.95 -5.37
C ARG A 453 18.06 2.35 -5.86
N TRP A 454 18.00 2.62 -7.16
CA TRP A 454 18.45 3.88 -7.77
C TRP A 454 17.35 4.64 -8.52
N LEU A 455 16.26 3.98 -8.94
CA LEU A 455 15.34 4.44 -9.98
C LEU A 455 13.87 4.13 -9.63
N ALA A 456 12.85 4.69 -10.28
CA ALA A 456 12.85 5.90 -11.05
C ALA A 456 12.17 6.98 -10.19
N TYR A 457 12.95 7.91 -9.64
CA TYR A 457 12.44 8.95 -8.72
C TYR A 457 12.81 10.38 -9.14
N MET A 458 13.47 10.51 -10.30
CA MET A 458 14.07 11.76 -10.72
C MET A 458 13.08 12.63 -11.52
N GLU A 459 12.71 13.76 -10.93
CA GLU A 459 12.16 14.92 -11.63
C GLU A 459 13.25 15.69 -12.41
N PHE A 460 12.84 16.61 -13.29
CA PHE A 460 13.75 17.41 -14.11
C PHE A 460 13.21 18.83 -14.33
N ARG A 461 14.04 19.72 -14.86
CA ARG A 461 13.64 21.06 -15.31
C ARG A 461 13.15 20.98 -16.76
N ASP A 462 11.88 21.28 -17.01
CA ASP A 462 11.30 21.19 -18.35
C ASP A 462 11.71 22.35 -19.28
N HIS A 463 11.21 22.33 -20.52
CA HIS A 463 11.48 23.34 -21.54
C HIS A 463 10.96 24.76 -21.18
N THR A 464 10.05 24.86 -20.21
CA THR A 464 9.56 26.14 -19.67
C THR A 464 10.39 26.65 -18.49
N GLY A 465 11.32 25.83 -17.99
CA GLY A 465 12.13 26.10 -16.81
C GLY A 465 11.47 25.67 -15.49
N ALA A 466 10.32 25.00 -15.54
CA ALA A 466 9.61 24.51 -14.36
C ALA A 466 10.12 23.13 -13.92
N ARG A 467 9.98 22.80 -12.63
CA ARG A 467 10.18 21.43 -12.14
C ARG A 467 9.03 20.56 -12.67
N SER A 468 9.35 19.39 -13.21
CA SER A 468 8.40 18.48 -13.84
C SER A 468 8.73 17.02 -13.52
N ASP A 469 7.68 16.22 -13.38
CA ASP A 469 7.70 14.79 -13.08
C ASP A 469 7.31 13.93 -14.29
N VAL A 470 7.07 14.51 -15.46
CA VAL A 470 6.45 13.81 -16.62
C VAL A 470 7.26 12.63 -17.19
N LEU A 471 8.53 12.50 -16.79
CA LEU A 471 9.33 11.31 -17.09
C LEU A 471 8.89 10.09 -16.28
N LEU A 472 8.23 10.29 -15.13
CA LEU A 472 7.73 9.25 -14.26
C LEU A 472 6.35 8.77 -14.73
N GLY A 473 6.03 7.51 -14.51
CA GLY A 473 4.75 6.90 -14.82
C GLY A 473 4.08 6.40 -13.55
N ARG A 474 3.71 5.13 -13.58
CA ARG A 474 3.01 4.44 -12.50
C ARG A 474 3.71 4.63 -11.16
N ASP A 475 2.94 4.93 -10.11
CA ASP A 475 3.40 5.17 -8.73
C ASP A 475 4.41 6.31 -8.54
N LEU A 476 4.68 7.10 -9.59
CA LEU A 476 5.84 8.01 -9.64
C LEU A 476 7.17 7.30 -9.30
N ALA A 477 7.24 5.99 -9.57
CA ALA A 477 8.38 5.13 -9.27
C ALA A 477 8.89 4.35 -10.50
N HIS A 478 8.19 4.46 -11.63
CA HIS A 478 8.52 3.82 -12.90
C HIS A 478 8.65 4.88 -14.00
N TRP A 479 9.22 4.54 -15.15
CA TRP A 479 9.25 5.47 -16.28
C TRP A 479 7.89 5.59 -16.96
N SER A 480 7.60 6.78 -17.45
CA SER A 480 6.39 7.11 -18.22
C SER A 480 6.33 6.30 -19.50
N PHE A 481 5.14 5.83 -19.88
CA PHE A 481 4.91 5.19 -21.17
C PHE A 481 5.39 6.07 -22.35
N PHE A 482 5.35 7.40 -22.19
CA PHE A 482 5.70 8.40 -23.21
C PHE A 482 7.12 8.97 -23.08
N PHE A 483 7.96 8.38 -22.23
CA PHE A 483 9.37 8.68 -22.11
C PHE A 483 10.20 7.67 -22.91
N ASP A 484 11.03 8.16 -23.84
CA ASP A 484 12.03 7.33 -24.53
C ASP A 484 13.19 7.02 -23.57
N SER A 485 13.02 5.92 -22.86
CA SER A 485 13.95 5.44 -21.84
C SER A 485 14.89 4.36 -22.37
N ASP A 486 15.01 4.21 -23.70
CA ASP A 486 15.82 3.18 -24.35
C ASP A 486 15.49 1.76 -23.82
N ALA A 487 14.18 1.47 -23.73
CA ALA A 487 13.65 0.21 -23.21
C ALA A 487 14.18 -0.14 -21.80
N SER A 488 14.17 0.84 -20.90
CA SER A 488 14.58 0.64 -19.51
C SER A 488 13.77 -0.47 -18.83
N VAL A 489 14.41 -1.30 -18.00
CA VAL A 489 13.73 -2.29 -17.14
C VAL A 489 12.80 -1.65 -16.11
N MET A 490 12.88 -0.33 -15.90
CA MET A 490 11.98 0.41 -15.00
C MET A 490 10.65 0.75 -15.69
N GLU A 491 10.01 -0.24 -16.33
CA GLU A 491 8.81 -0.11 -17.17
C GLU A 491 8.93 0.82 -18.39
N GLY A 492 10.12 0.91 -18.94
CA GLY A 492 10.45 1.81 -20.05
C GLY A 492 10.15 1.28 -21.45
N ASN A 493 9.77 2.19 -22.35
CA ASN A 493 9.75 1.98 -23.81
C ASN A 493 11.01 2.57 -24.47
N ASP A 494 11.43 1.99 -25.59
CA ASP A 494 12.25 2.62 -26.63
C ASP A 494 11.31 3.15 -27.73
N ILE A 495 11.40 4.45 -28.05
CA ILE A 495 10.43 5.16 -28.88
C ILE A 495 11.10 5.68 -30.15
N GLU A 496 10.66 5.18 -31.29
CA GLU A 496 11.04 5.67 -32.62
C GLU A 496 10.22 6.91 -32.99
N ASP A 497 10.88 8.03 -33.30
CA ASP A 497 10.26 9.20 -33.94
C ASP A 497 10.13 8.96 -35.46
N LEU A 498 8.89 8.88 -35.92
CA LEU A 498 8.55 8.65 -37.33
C LEU A 498 8.50 9.95 -38.15
N GLY A 499 8.75 11.09 -37.52
CA GLY A 499 8.59 12.42 -38.08
C GLY A 499 7.15 12.91 -38.07
N GLY A 500 6.97 14.22 -38.23
CA GLY A 500 5.65 14.85 -38.28
C GLY A 500 4.84 14.76 -36.97
N GLY A 501 5.52 14.54 -35.83
CA GLY A 501 4.87 14.38 -34.52
C GLY A 501 4.27 13.00 -34.29
N GLN A 502 4.68 11.98 -35.07
CA GLN A 502 4.24 10.59 -34.93
C GLN A 502 5.35 9.73 -34.32
N PHE A 503 4.98 8.83 -33.40
CA PHE A 503 5.93 7.98 -32.67
C PHE A 503 5.48 6.52 -32.65
N ARG A 504 6.43 5.61 -32.40
CA ARG A 504 6.16 4.19 -32.21
C ARG A 504 7.08 3.59 -31.15
N THR A 505 6.51 2.85 -30.20
CA THR A 505 7.30 2.00 -29.27
C THR A 505 7.89 0.80 -30.03
N ILE A 506 9.21 0.61 -30.00
CA ILE A 506 9.89 -0.45 -30.77
C ILE A 506 10.54 -1.54 -29.90
N GLU A 507 10.93 -1.21 -28.66
CA GLU A 507 11.40 -2.16 -27.64
C GLU A 507 10.88 -1.75 -26.25
N ALA A 508 10.97 -2.66 -25.27
CA ALA A 508 10.54 -2.42 -23.89
C ALA A 508 11.33 -3.30 -22.90
N VAL A 509 11.53 -2.82 -21.67
CA VAL A 509 11.98 -3.58 -20.48
C VAL A 509 13.19 -4.51 -20.69
N LYS A 510 14.24 -4.01 -21.33
CA LYS A 510 15.38 -4.80 -21.80
C LYS A 510 16.71 -4.46 -21.13
N ARG A 511 16.95 -3.20 -20.77
CA ARG A 511 18.28 -2.72 -20.29
C ARG A 511 18.14 -1.59 -19.27
N TYR A 512 19.24 -1.03 -18.78
CA TYR A 512 19.24 0.26 -18.09
C TYR A 512 19.69 1.35 -19.07
N SER A 513 18.87 2.39 -19.22
CA SER A 513 19.11 3.54 -20.08
C SER A 513 20.41 4.29 -19.72
N ARG A 514 20.86 5.23 -20.54
CA ARG A 514 22.00 6.09 -20.17
C ARG A 514 21.69 6.98 -18.96
N LEU A 515 20.45 7.44 -18.80
CA LEU A 515 20.01 8.17 -17.62
C LEU A 515 20.03 7.26 -16.38
N ASP A 516 19.54 6.03 -16.52
CA ASP A 516 19.55 5.02 -15.46
C ASP A 516 20.98 4.74 -15.00
N GLN A 517 21.89 4.49 -15.96
CA GLN A 517 23.30 4.24 -15.69
C GLN A 517 24.00 5.44 -15.04
N TYR A 518 23.59 6.68 -15.34
CA TYR A 518 24.09 7.86 -14.62
C TYR A 518 23.66 7.83 -13.15
N ALA A 519 22.38 7.60 -12.87
CA ALA A 519 21.85 7.51 -11.51
C ALA A 519 22.46 6.33 -10.72
N MET A 520 22.63 5.17 -11.36
CA MET A 520 23.35 4.02 -10.80
C MET A 520 24.84 4.32 -10.53
N GLY A 521 25.39 5.41 -11.08
CA GLY A 521 26.78 5.81 -10.92
C GLY A 521 27.74 5.03 -11.82
N LEU A 522 27.27 4.60 -12.99
CA LEU A 522 28.03 3.83 -13.96
C LEU A 522 28.67 4.70 -15.04
N VAL A 523 28.07 5.85 -15.35
CA VAL A 523 28.57 6.79 -16.36
C VAL A 523 28.57 8.24 -15.83
N PRO A 524 29.52 9.11 -16.24
CA PRO A 524 29.47 10.53 -15.92
C PRO A 524 28.35 11.24 -16.70
N PRO A 525 27.92 12.46 -16.28
CA PRO A 525 26.92 13.24 -17.02
C PRO A 525 27.26 13.43 -18.50
N SER A 526 28.55 13.65 -18.82
CA SER A 526 29.02 13.85 -20.20
C SER A 526 28.85 12.64 -21.13
N ALA A 527 28.52 11.47 -20.59
CA ALA A 527 28.25 10.26 -21.37
C ALA A 527 26.74 9.97 -21.52
N VAL A 528 25.88 10.84 -20.99
CA VAL A 528 24.43 10.74 -21.17
C VAL A 528 24.05 11.58 -22.39
N PRO A 529 23.60 10.97 -23.51
CA PRO A 529 23.07 11.72 -24.65
C PRO A 529 21.77 12.43 -24.26
N SER A 530 21.28 13.33 -25.13
CA SER A 530 19.90 13.80 -24.96
C SER A 530 18.94 12.63 -25.09
N PHE A 531 17.86 12.72 -24.33
CA PHE A 531 16.72 11.81 -24.39
C PHE A 531 15.45 12.66 -24.52
N PHE A 532 14.29 12.05 -24.72
CA PHE A 532 13.08 12.82 -24.94
C PHE A 532 11.83 12.20 -24.35
N TYR A 533 10.84 13.04 -24.09
CA TYR A 533 9.47 12.60 -23.83
C TYR A 533 8.53 13.21 -24.87
N VAL A 534 7.34 12.64 -25.00
CA VAL A 534 6.29 13.13 -25.89
C VAL A 534 5.24 13.89 -25.08
N GLU A 535 5.23 15.22 -25.24
CA GLU A 535 4.29 16.13 -24.59
C GLU A 535 2.94 16.13 -25.30
N SER A 536 1.85 16.23 -24.52
CA SER A 536 0.46 16.20 -24.99
C SER A 536 0.16 15.04 -25.95
N PRO A 537 0.44 13.79 -25.53
CA PRO A 537 0.30 12.63 -26.40
C PRO A 537 -1.18 12.38 -26.75
N VAL A 538 -1.46 12.07 -28.01
CA VAL A 538 -2.74 11.51 -28.46
C VAL A 538 -2.53 10.01 -28.64
N SER A 539 -3.01 9.24 -27.67
CA SER A 539 -2.74 7.81 -27.55
C SER A 539 -3.93 7.07 -26.91
N THR A 540 -3.97 5.75 -27.10
CA THR A 540 -4.83 4.86 -26.30
C THR A 540 -4.22 4.51 -24.94
N LYS A 541 -3.01 5.01 -24.67
CA LYS A 541 -2.26 4.80 -23.44
C LYS A 541 -2.23 6.06 -22.57
N ALA A 542 -2.05 5.88 -21.27
CA ALA A 542 -1.69 6.91 -20.30
C ALA A 542 -0.21 6.80 -19.91
N ARG A 543 0.35 7.80 -19.22
CA ARG A 543 1.77 7.76 -18.80
C ARG A 543 2.04 6.64 -17.78
N GLU A 544 1.01 6.23 -17.05
CA GLU A 544 1.03 5.19 -16.01
C GLU A 544 0.86 3.76 -16.56
N ASP A 545 0.55 3.61 -17.86
CA ASP A 545 0.36 2.28 -18.45
C ASP A 545 1.69 1.51 -18.55
N ALA A 546 1.60 0.19 -18.37
CA ALA A 546 2.73 -0.70 -18.60
C ALA A 546 3.23 -0.63 -20.05
N PRO A 547 4.54 -0.79 -20.29
CA PRO A 547 5.15 -0.69 -21.60
C PRO A 547 4.63 -1.78 -22.54
N GLN A 548 4.55 -1.44 -23.82
CA GLN A 548 3.99 -2.31 -24.84
C GLN A 548 4.63 -2.00 -26.18
N ILE A 549 5.12 -3.01 -26.88
CA ILE A 549 5.76 -2.84 -28.19
C ILE A 549 4.69 -2.67 -29.28
N GLY A 550 5.00 -1.85 -30.30
CA GLY A 550 4.15 -1.64 -31.47
C GLY A 550 3.01 -0.63 -31.31
N VAL A 551 2.93 0.10 -30.20
CA VAL A 551 1.96 1.18 -30.00
C VAL A 551 2.41 2.43 -30.77
N THR A 552 1.51 2.98 -31.58
CA THR A 552 1.72 4.25 -32.28
C THR A 552 0.88 5.35 -31.65
N PHE A 553 1.45 6.54 -31.52
CA PHE A 553 0.79 7.71 -30.94
C PHE A 553 1.38 8.99 -31.56
N SER A 554 0.78 10.14 -31.27
CA SER A 554 1.28 11.44 -31.73
C SER A 554 1.46 12.42 -30.59
N GLY A 555 2.22 13.48 -30.81
CA GLY A 555 2.45 14.53 -29.81
C GLY A 555 3.65 15.42 -30.17
N THR A 556 4.15 16.16 -29.18
CA THR A 556 5.30 17.05 -29.37
C THR A 556 6.55 16.46 -28.72
N ARG A 557 7.60 16.19 -29.50
CA ARG A 557 8.90 15.75 -28.99
C ARG A 557 9.54 16.86 -28.15
N ARG A 558 9.94 16.53 -26.92
CA ARG A 558 10.67 17.44 -26.02
C ARG A 558 11.99 16.82 -25.62
N GLU A 559 13.08 17.43 -26.09
CA GLU A 559 14.43 17.05 -25.67
C GLU A 559 14.66 17.40 -24.20
N VAL A 560 15.38 16.51 -23.52
CA VAL A 560 15.84 16.68 -22.16
C VAL A 560 17.33 16.33 -22.10
N LEU A 561 18.08 17.13 -21.35
CA LEU A 561 19.48 16.87 -21.06
C LEU A 561 19.61 16.36 -19.61
N VAL A 562 20.66 15.57 -19.34
CA VAL A 562 20.97 15.17 -17.95
C VAL A 562 21.17 16.39 -17.03
N ASP A 563 21.65 17.50 -17.58
CA ASP A 563 21.81 18.77 -16.85
C ASP A 563 20.49 19.33 -16.32
N ASP A 564 19.35 19.00 -16.95
CA ASP A 564 18.03 19.40 -16.46
C ASP A 564 17.58 18.58 -15.25
N VAL A 565 18.02 17.31 -15.16
CA VAL A 565 17.85 16.49 -13.95
C VAL A 565 18.78 17.00 -12.84
N ILE A 566 20.04 17.28 -13.17
CA ILE A 566 21.05 17.82 -12.25
C ILE A 566 20.62 19.18 -11.70
N ALA A 567 19.95 20.02 -12.50
CA ALA A 567 19.43 21.30 -12.05
C ALA A 567 18.39 21.17 -10.92
N ILE A 568 17.69 20.04 -10.82
CA ILE A 568 16.68 19.77 -9.79
C ILE A 568 17.27 19.06 -8.58
N HIS A 569 18.04 17.99 -8.79
CA HIS A 569 18.50 17.09 -7.72
C HIS A 569 19.94 17.30 -7.28
N GLY A 570 20.68 18.16 -8.00
CA GLY A 570 22.13 18.27 -7.90
C GLY A 570 22.85 17.13 -8.62
N ALA A 571 24.16 17.24 -8.71
CA ALA A 571 24.99 16.18 -9.29
C ALA A 571 24.95 14.93 -8.42
N ARG A 572 24.92 13.76 -9.05
CA ARG A 572 24.98 12.47 -8.35
C ARG A 572 26.28 12.37 -7.55
N SER A 573 26.15 12.03 -6.27
CA SER A 573 27.27 11.83 -5.35
C SER A 573 27.09 10.52 -4.57
N PRO A 574 28.06 9.58 -4.58
CA PRO A 574 29.39 9.66 -5.19
C PRO A 574 29.37 9.86 -6.71
N SER A 575 30.48 10.22 -7.35
CA SER A 575 30.52 10.30 -8.82
C SER A 575 30.57 8.89 -9.45
N SER A 576 30.48 8.78 -10.77
CA SER A 576 30.66 7.49 -11.45
C SER A 576 32.05 6.89 -11.27
N ALA A 577 33.07 7.73 -11.05
CA ALA A 577 34.44 7.29 -10.77
C ALA A 577 34.60 6.64 -9.38
N GLU A 578 33.77 7.04 -8.42
CA GLU A 578 33.87 6.60 -7.02
C GLU A 578 32.84 5.51 -6.65
N SER A 579 31.83 5.33 -7.51
CA SER A 579 30.73 4.41 -7.22
C SER A 579 31.15 2.96 -7.36
N PRO A 580 30.68 2.05 -6.47
CA PRO A 580 30.85 0.63 -6.64
C PRO A 580 30.33 0.14 -8.00
N LYS A 581 31.00 -0.88 -8.55
CA LYS A 581 30.64 -1.54 -9.82
C LYS A 581 30.36 -3.04 -9.65
N VAL A 582 30.52 -3.53 -8.43
CA VAL A 582 30.29 -4.91 -8.04
C VAL A 582 29.33 -4.89 -6.89
N HIS A 583 28.20 -5.58 -7.05
CA HIS A 583 27.14 -5.67 -6.07
C HIS A 583 26.91 -7.13 -5.68
N ARG A 584 26.93 -7.41 -4.37
CA ARG A 584 26.64 -8.75 -3.85
C ARG A 584 25.17 -8.86 -3.47
N GLN A 585 24.53 -9.91 -3.93
CA GLN A 585 23.10 -10.14 -3.77
C GLN A 585 22.83 -11.56 -3.29
N ALA A 586 22.11 -11.71 -2.18
CA ALA A 586 21.71 -13.04 -1.72
C ALA A 586 20.36 -13.43 -2.31
N PHE A 587 20.20 -14.69 -2.72
CA PHE A 587 18.90 -15.26 -3.08
C PHE A 587 18.39 -16.12 -1.93
N ILE A 588 17.21 -15.78 -1.43
CA ILE A 588 16.62 -16.37 -0.23
C ILE A 588 15.30 -17.05 -0.62
N LEU A 589 15.08 -18.28 -0.17
CA LEU A 589 13.77 -18.94 -0.18
C LEU A 589 13.22 -19.00 1.25
N LEU A 590 12.13 -18.28 1.49
CA LEU A 590 11.30 -18.43 2.68
C LEU A 590 10.39 -19.65 2.52
N VAL A 591 10.53 -20.62 3.42
CA VAL A 591 9.65 -21.79 3.50
C VAL A 591 8.67 -21.58 4.64
N SER A 592 7.38 -21.46 4.33
CA SER A 592 6.38 -21.09 5.33
C SER A 592 6.18 -22.17 6.39
N ALA A 593 5.73 -21.76 7.58
CA ALA A 593 5.57 -22.65 8.73
C ALA A 593 4.72 -23.90 8.40
N GLY A 594 5.21 -25.07 8.81
CA GLY A 594 4.55 -26.36 8.56
C GLY A 594 4.75 -26.93 7.15
N ARG A 595 5.51 -26.25 6.28
CA ARG A 595 5.91 -26.75 4.96
C ARG A 595 7.36 -27.24 4.96
N SER A 596 7.69 -28.06 3.99
CA SER A 596 9.05 -28.55 3.74
C SER A 596 9.63 -27.89 2.50
N THR A 597 10.94 -27.70 2.48
CA THR A 597 11.67 -27.20 1.31
C THR A 597 11.38 -28.05 0.07
N ASP A 598 10.95 -27.40 -1.01
CA ASP A 598 10.68 -28.04 -2.30
C ASP A 598 11.91 -27.91 -3.21
N ALA A 599 12.51 -29.06 -3.58
CA ALA A 599 13.72 -29.10 -4.39
C ALA A 599 13.54 -28.48 -5.79
N GLY A 600 12.33 -28.56 -6.37
CA GLY A 600 12.00 -27.94 -7.65
C GLY A 600 11.94 -26.43 -7.56
N GLN A 601 11.37 -25.89 -6.48
CA GLN A 601 11.39 -24.45 -6.20
C GLN A 601 12.83 -23.94 -6.03
N VAL A 602 13.66 -24.64 -5.26
CA VAL A 602 15.08 -24.29 -5.07
C VAL A 602 15.84 -24.32 -6.38
N ALA A 603 15.68 -25.38 -7.19
CA ALA A 603 16.33 -25.50 -8.49
C ALA A 603 15.93 -24.37 -9.46
N LYS A 604 14.66 -23.95 -9.42
CA LYS A 604 14.16 -22.85 -10.25
C LYS A 604 14.72 -21.50 -9.82
N ILE A 605 14.78 -21.22 -8.51
CA ILE A 605 15.41 -20.00 -7.98
C ILE A 605 16.91 -19.98 -8.33
N ASP A 606 17.60 -21.11 -8.24
CA ASP A 606 19.01 -21.20 -8.65
C ASP A 606 19.22 -20.98 -10.16
N LEU A 607 18.29 -21.45 -11.00
CA LEU A 607 18.30 -21.12 -12.43
C LEU A 607 18.15 -19.61 -12.64
N PHE A 608 17.20 -18.97 -11.96
CA PHE A 608 16.99 -17.52 -12.06
C PHE A 608 18.23 -16.75 -11.59
N ARG A 609 18.80 -17.14 -10.46
CA ARG A 609 20.03 -16.59 -9.90
C ARG A 609 21.20 -16.64 -10.88
N ARG A 610 21.44 -17.79 -11.51
CA ARG A 610 22.54 -17.95 -12.47
C ARG A 610 22.32 -17.16 -13.76
N THR A 611 21.08 -17.07 -14.24
CA THR A 611 20.72 -16.25 -15.41
C THR A 611 20.85 -14.76 -15.11
N TRP A 612 20.51 -14.35 -13.89
CA TRP A 612 20.51 -12.97 -13.46
C TRP A 612 21.90 -12.30 -13.54
N GLU A 613 22.98 -12.99 -13.17
CA GLU A 613 24.34 -12.42 -13.27
C GLU A 613 24.68 -11.97 -14.71
N GLY A 614 24.32 -12.80 -15.69
CA GLY A 614 24.52 -12.49 -17.12
C GLY A 614 23.60 -11.37 -17.59
N PHE A 615 22.31 -11.46 -17.25
CA PHE A 615 21.33 -10.43 -17.60
C PHE A 615 21.71 -9.05 -17.04
N PHE A 616 22.08 -8.96 -15.77
CA PHE A 616 22.43 -7.68 -15.14
C PHE A 616 23.68 -7.06 -15.73
N LEU A 617 24.68 -7.89 -16.06
CA LEU A 617 25.88 -7.44 -16.76
C LEU A 617 25.51 -6.89 -18.14
N GLU A 618 24.67 -7.58 -18.91
CA GLU A 618 24.23 -7.12 -20.24
C GLU A 618 23.37 -5.86 -20.16
N ALA A 619 22.40 -5.81 -19.24
CA ALA A 619 21.50 -4.69 -19.03
C ALA A 619 22.24 -3.40 -18.63
N THR A 620 23.41 -3.52 -18.01
CA THR A 620 24.31 -2.40 -17.68
C THR A 620 25.44 -2.21 -18.70
N GLU A 621 25.37 -2.89 -19.85
CA GLU A 621 26.39 -2.91 -20.91
C GLU A 621 27.81 -3.23 -20.40
N GLY A 622 27.92 -4.16 -19.47
CA GLY A 622 29.18 -4.60 -18.89
C GLY A 622 29.76 -3.68 -17.83
N ARG A 623 29.04 -2.63 -17.39
CA ARG A 623 29.56 -1.65 -16.42
C ARG A 623 29.32 -2.03 -14.96
N MET A 624 28.37 -2.91 -14.69
CA MET A 624 28.07 -3.39 -13.33
C MET A 624 27.98 -4.91 -13.29
N THR A 625 28.44 -5.50 -12.19
CA THR A 625 28.41 -6.95 -12.00
C THR A 625 27.64 -7.29 -10.73
N ALA A 626 26.70 -8.24 -10.83
CA ALA A 626 26.08 -8.88 -9.69
C ALA A 626 26.88 -10.14 -9.31
N ILE A 627 27.11 -10.35 -8.02
CA ILE A 627 27.67 -11.58 -7.47
C ILE A 627 26.59 -12.20 -6.58
N THR A 628 26.14 -13.40 -6.95
CA THR A 628 25.00 -14.05 -6.28
C THR A 628 25.36 -15.26 -5.43
N ARG A 629 26.66 -15.51 -5.25
CA ARG A 629 27.16 -16.63 -4.44
C ARG A 629 27.15 -16.26 -2.96
N LEU A 630 26.77 -17.21 -2.11
CA LEU A 630 26.72 -17.00 -0.66
C LEU A 630 28.10 -17.01 0.02
N ARG A 631 29.14 -17.49 -0.69
CA ARG A 631 30.53 -17.60 -0.22
C ARG A 631 31.46 -16.85 -1.17
#